data_AF-A0A536NUM9-F1
#
_entry.id   AF-A0A536NUM9-F1
#
_cell.length_a   1.000
_cell.length_b   1.000
_cell.length_c   1.000
_cell.angle_alpha   90.00
_cell.angle_beta   90.00
_cell.angle_gamma   90.00
#
_symmetry.space_group_name_H-M   'P 1'
#
loop_
_entity.id
_entity.type
_entity.pdbx_description
1 polymer ?
#
loop_
_entity_poly.entity_id
_entity_poly.type
_entity_poly.pdbx_seq_one_letter_code
_entity_poly.pdbx_strand_id
1 'polypeptide(L)'
;MDPRWEVVLFALYVVPSLVVAARRPTKTLLVIAVNLLLGWTIIGWFVSVALALLLPPAAAQPSQSGALQANGAATAAIPEPPAMPTFVIDPIRVAALSLVASLVYQYWWFWRFFEFARRERFPRSRSFWWILVPFYGWAVVGRLFQDLETRLGPLRPAGYSAQAALALVIASDVSAGWAVTLRSFPLVVGTLALSGVFCASALYQVQAAVNAYLRITHRDARPAGLFVGEGIALAGGLVLLGLLVLGGVPNASGQPMASRTTLPTATPAPFTSRQPQPTGAPIPATGNVLSMTSQPRDYIGQGQSVTLTEPSWRFGVSPFNTVESITIHAQSTNGTSYHWWDLEFAASRGQQLHTGSYANAQRAPFRTGTAPGLDVGGEGRGCNNLFGTFTISRLVVDSQGNVQSFEATFEQHCEQPTAPALRGYVRFGSAGSSQQAQLQSRSPGHAA
;
A
#
# COMPACT_ATOMS: atom_id res chain seq x y z
N MET A 1 -6.55 -12.99 -15.51
CA MET A 1 -7.76 -13.63 -14.98
C MET A 1 -8.60 -14.11 -16.16
N ASP A 2 -9.40 -15.17 -16.02
CA ASP A 2 -10.29 -15.61 -17.10
C ASP A 2 -11.27 -14.46 -17.42
N PRO A 3 -11.40 -13.99 -18.67
CA PRO A 3 -12.25 -12.83 -19.02
C PRO A 3 -13.72 -13.00 -18.61
N ARG A 4 -14.15 -14.24 -18.35
CA ARG A 4 -15.46 -14.56 -17.77
C ARG A 4 -15.62 -14.00 -16.35
N TRP A 5 -14.56 -14.00 -15.55
CA TRP A 5 -14.57 -13.43 -14.20
C TRP A 5 -14.54 -11.91 -14.20
N GLU A 6 -13.91 -11.27 -15.19
CA GLU A 6 -13.93 -9.81 -15.33
C GLU A 6 -15.34 -9.30 -15.68
N VAL A 7 -16.05 -10.00 -16.56
CA VAL A 7 -17.45 -9.70 -16.87
C VAL A 7 -18.34 -9.93 -15.64
N VAL A 8 -18.10 -10.99 -14.87
CA VAL A 8 -18.86 -11.29 -13.64
C VAL A 8 -18.58 -10.26 -12.53
N LEU A 9 -17.32 -9.87 -12.33
CA LEU A 9 -16.92 -8.87 -11.33
C LEU A 9 -17.39 -7.47 -11.72
N PHE A 10 -17.31 -7.11 -13.00
CA PHE A 10 -17.89 -5.86 -13.51
C PHE A 10 -19.41 -5.88 -13.33
N ALA A 11 -20.09 -6.98 -13.71
CA ALA A 11 -21.52 -7.11 -13.48
C ALA A 11 -21.89 -6.95 -12.00
N LEU A 12 -21.17 -7.60 -11.08
CA LEU A 12 -21.31 -7.47 -9.62
C LEU A 12 -21.03 -6.05 -9.12
N TYR A 13 -20.07 -5.35 -9.71
CA TYR A 13 -19.70 -3.99 -9.37
C TYR A 13 -20.83 -2.99 -9.67
N VAL A 14 -21.54 -3.17 -10.80
CA VAL A 14 -22.62 -2.26 -11.21
C VAL A 14 -23.97 -2.59 -10.56
N VAL A 15 -24.12 -3.74 -9.89
CA VAL A 15 -25.38 -4.17 -9.23
C VAL A 15 -25.99 -3.07 -8.34
N PRO A 16 -25.25 -2.38 -7.43
CA PRO A 16 -25.85 -1.37 -6.57
C PRO A 16 -26.43 -0.18 -7.36
N SER A 17 -25.73 0.23 -8.42
CA SER A 17 -26.16 1.30 -9.33
C SER A 17 -27.39 0.90 -10.14
N LEU A 18 -27.44 -0.34 -10.65
CA LEU A 18 -28.57 -0.88 -11.42
C LEU A 18 -29.82 -1.07 -10.55
N VAL A 19 -29.65 -1.55 -9.30
CA VAL A 19 -30.74 -1.73 -8.34
C VAL A 19 -31.39 -0.39 -7.97
N VAL A 20 -30.63 0.69 -7.83
CA VAL A 20 -31.17 2.03 -7.59
C VAL A 20 -31.79 2.63 -8.85
N ALA A 21 -31.15 2.48 -10.01
CA ALA A 21 -31.67 2.98 -11.28
C ALA A 21 -33.04 2.37 -11.63
N ALA A 22 -33.24 1.07 -11.36
CA ALA A 22 -34.52 0.38 -11.58
C ALA A 22 -35.60 0.74 -10.54
N ARG A 23 -35.22 1.22 -9.35
CA ARG A 23 -36.16 1.50 -8.24
C ARG A 23 -36.50 2.98 -8.07
N ARG A 24 -35.60 3.93 -8.38
CA ARG A 24 -35.71 5.37 -8.00
C ARG A 24 -34.88 6.34 -8.86
N PRO A 25 -35.36 6.82 -10.02
CA PRO A 25 -34.57 7.62 -10.96
C PRO A 25 -34.05 8.98 -10.41
N THR A 26 -34.65 9.54 -9.37
CA THR A 26 -34.32 10.88 -8.83
C THR A 26 -33.14 10.94 -7.84
N LYS A 27 -32.68 9.81 -7.28
CA LYS A 27 -31.48 9.76 -6.39
C LYS A 27 -30.33 8.91 -6.95
N THR A 28 -30.47 8.48 -8.20
CA THR A 28 -29.53 7.63 -8.94
C THR A 28 -28.14 8.22 -9.03
N LEU A 29 -28.01 9.53 -9.23
CA LEU A 29 -26.72 10.21 -9.37
C LEU A 29 -25.83 10.12 -8.12
N LEU A 30 -26.41 10.17 -6.91
CA LEU A 30 -25.64 10.12 -5.68
C LEU A 30 -25.08 8.71 -5.41
N VAL A 31 -25.90 7.68 -5.61
CA VAL A 31 -25.45 6.29 -5.44
C VAL A 31 -24.47 5.89 -6.53
N ILE A 32 -24.69 6.34 -7.77
CA ILE A 32 -23.73 6.15 -8.88
C ILE A 32 -22.42 6.86 -8.60
N ALA A 33 -22.44 8.11 -8.10
CA ALA A 33 -21.22 8.84 -7.77
C ALA A 33 -20.44 8.17 -6.63
N VAL A 34 -21.12 7.70 -5.59
CA VAL A 34 -20.49 6.95 -4.49
C VAL A 34 -19.93 5.61 -4.97
N ASN A 35 -20.67 4.86 -5.79
CA ASN A 35 -20.21 3.59 -6.33
C ASN A 35 -19.06 3.77 -7.33
N LEU A 36 -19.02 4.85 -8.11
CA LEU A 36 -17.88 5.17 -9.00
C LEU A 36 -16.63 5.63 -8.22
N LEU A 37 -16.81 6.49 -7.22
CA LEU A 37 -15.70 7.08 -6.48
C LEU A 37 -15.10 6.13 -5.43
N LEU A 38 -15.92 5.25 -4.85
CA LEU A 38 -15.54 4.42 -3.70
C LEU A 38 -15.81 2.92 -3.90
N GLY A 39 -16.59 2.52 -4.91
CA GLY A 39 -16.97 1.12 -5.14
C GLY A 39 -15.80 0.20 -5.47
N TRP A 40 -14.66 0.75 -5.93
CA TRP A 40 -13.41 0.00 -6.14
C TRP A 40 -12.77 -0.47 -4.83
N THR A 41 -13.28 0.01 -3.68
CA THR A 41 -12.94 -0.51 -2.36
C THR A 41 -14.02 -1.47 -1.88
N ILE A 42 -13.63 -2.58 -1.23
CA ILE A 42 -14.58 -3.56 -0.65
C ILE A 42 -15.59 -2.86 0.25
N ILE A 43 -15.12 -1.89 1.04
CA ILE A 43 -15.95 -1.10 1.96
C ILE A 43 -16.92 -0.20 1.21
N GLY A 44 -16.47 0.52 0.17
CA GLY A 44 -17.33 1.39 -0.62
C GLY A 44 -18.37 0.64 -1.45
N TRP A 45 -18.10 -0.60 -1.87
CA TRP A 45 -19.08 -1.47 -2.50
C TRP A 45 -20.21 -1.84 -1.54
N PHE A 46 -19.89 -2.29 -0.31
CA PHE A 46 -20.91 -2.60 0.72
C PHE A 46 -21.69 -1.36 1.17
N VAL A 47 -21.05 -0.19 1.26
CA VAL A 47 -21.73 1.09 1.55
C VAL A 47 -22.69 1.45 0.43
N SER A 48 -22.32 1.23 -0.83
CA SER A 48 -23.18 1.48 -1.99
C SER A 48 -24.38 0.54 -2.02
N VAL A 49 -24.19 -0.75 -1.68
CA VAL A 49 -25.29 -1.72 -1.50
C VAL A 49 -26.22 -1.31 -0.35
N ALA A 50 -25.66 -0.94 0.79
CA ALA A 50 -26.44 -0.52 1.96
C ALA A 50 -27.25 0.76 1.64
N LEU A 51 -26.65 1.73 0.96
CA LEU A 51 -27.32 2.96 0.54
C LEU A 51 -28.42 2.67 -0.49
N ALA A 52 -28.20 1.72 -1.40
CA ALA A 52 -29.20 1.26 -2.37
C ALA A 52 -30.41 0.56 -1.71
N LEU A 53 -30.21 -0.13 -0.59
CA LEU A 53 -31.24 -0.94 0.08
C LEU A 53 -31.97 -0.21 1.22
N LEU A 54 -31.30 0.71 1.93
CA LEU A 54 -31.80 1.34 3.15
C LEU A 54 -32.47 2.70 2.93
N LEU A 55 -32.41 3.27 1.72
CA LEU A 55 -33.12 4.51 1.40
C LEU A 55 -34.65 4.27 1.34
N PRO A 56 -35.46 4.98 2.15
CA PRO A 56 -36.89 4.68 2.30
C PRO A 56 -37.69 4.94 1.02
N PRO A 57 -38.77 4.16 0.75
CA PRO A 57 -40.00 4.53 0.05
C PRO A 57 -40.09 5.91 -0.59
N ALA A 58 -40.35 6.07 -1.89
CA ALA A 58 -40.97 7.31 -2.33
C ALA A 58 -42.44 7.20 -1.93
N ALA A 59 -42.72 7.43 -0.64
CA ALA A 59 -44.09 7.55 -0.18
C ALA A 59 -44.65 8.85 -0.76
N ALA A 60 -45.71 8.73 -1.54
CA ALA A 60 -46.53 9.85 -1.97
C ALA A 60 -46.85 10.73 -0.75
N GLN A 61 -46.57 12.02 -0.83
CA GLN A 61 -46.84 12.97 0.24
C GLN A 61 -48.36 13.00 0.52
N PRO A 62 -48.83 12.73 1.75
CA PRO A 62 -50.17 13.14 2.15
C PRO A 62 -50.16 14.65 2.40
N SER A 63 -51.18 15.35 1.91
CA SER A 63 -51.38 16.80 2.07
C SER A 63 -51.40 17.22 3.55
N GLN A 64 -50.75 18.35 3.86
CA GLN A 64 -50.56 18.94 5.20
C GLN A 64 -51.86 19.44 5.88
N SER A 65 -53.03 18.93 5.51
CA SER A 65 -54.31 19.47 5.96
C SER A 65 -54.79 18.89 7.31
N GLY A 66 -54.21 17.78 7.80
CA GLY A 66 -54.69 17.08 9.02
C GLY A 66 -53.86 17.28 10.29
N ALA A 67 -52.67 17.88 10.21
CA ALA A 67 -51.72 17.92 11.34
C ALA A 67 -52.06 18.95 12.44
N LEU A 68 -53.08 19.78 12.24
CA LEU A 68 -53.52 20.79 13.21
C LEU A 68 -54.48 20.28 14.29
N GLN A 69 -54.91 19.00 14.26
CA GLN A 69 -55.88 18.46 15.21
C GLN A 69 -55.34 17.46 16.24
N ALA A 70 -54.07 17.04 16.16
CA ALA A 70 -53.51 16.01 17.04
C ALA A 70 -52.60 16.51 18.18
N ASN A 71 -52.55 17.82 18.45
CA ASN A 71 -51.78 18.40 19.57
C ASN A 71 -52.45 18.22 20.95
N GLY A 72 -53.30 17.20 21.11
CA GLY A 72 -54.12 16.99 22.30
C GLY A 72 -54.06 15.57 22.84
N ALA A 73 -52.87 14.99 23.05
CA ALA A 73 -52.74 13.80 23.90
C ALA A 73 -51.28 13.57 24.37
N ALA A 74 -51.06 13.89 25.65
CA ALA A 74 -50.08 13.31 26.57
C ALA A 74 -48.64 13.04 26.09
N THR A 75 -47.74 13.93 26.51
CA THR A 75 -46.30 13.74 26.64
C THR A 75 -45.99 12.57 27.58
N ALA A 76 -45.84 11.37 27.03
CA ALA A 76 -45.16 10.27 27.73
C ALA A 76 -43.66 10.47 27.56
N ALA A 77 -43.01 10.99 28.62
CA ALA A 77 -41.57 11.11 28.70
C ALA A 77 -40.93 9.72 28.56
N ILE A 78 -40.10 9.56 27.53
CA ILE A 78 -39.19 8.42 27.40
C ILE A 78 -38.21 8.50 28.59
N PRO A 79 -38.00 7.43 29.37
CA PRO A 79 -37.02 7.45 30.45
C PRO A 79 -35.63 7.68 29.85
N GLU A 80 -35.01 8.79 30.24
CA GLU A 80 -33.63 9.11 29.88
C GLU A 80 -32.72 7.99 30.44
N PRO A 81 -31.93 7.28 29.61
CA PRO A 81 -30.97 6.31 30.11
C PRO A 81 -29.92 7.04 30.97
N PRO A 82 -29.37 6.40 32.02
CA PRO A 82 -28.71 7.09 33.12
C PRO A 82 -27.54 7.98 32.66
N ALA A 83 -27.60 9.22 33.12
CA ALA A 83 -26.56 10.22 33.03
C ALA A 83 -25.28 9.77 33.77
N MET A 84 -24.22 9.41 33.05
CA MET A 84 -22.83 9.49 33.57
C MET A 84 -21.85 9.78 32.40
N PRO A 85 -21.11 10.91 32.42
CA PRO A 85 -20.17 11.28 31.36
C PRO A 85 -18.78 10.75 31.68
N THR A 86 -18.54 9.44 31.62
CA THR A 86 -17.20 8.92 31.98
C THR A 86 -16.31 8.78 30.75
N PHE A 87 -16.08 9.86 29.99
CA PHE A 87 -14.91 9.91 29.08
C PHE A 87 -13.64 10.37 29.82
N VAL A 88 -13.63 10.22 31.14
CA VAL A 88 -12.45 10.37 32.01
C VAL A 88 -11.69 9.05 31.98
N ILE A 89 -10.78 8.89 31.03
CA ILE A 89 -9.95 7.69 30.87
C ILE A 89 -8.53 8.02 31.35
N ASP A 90 -7.86 7.09 32.04
CA ASP A 90 -6.45 7.26 32.38
C ASP A 90 -5.59 7.50 31.10
N PRO A 91 -4.88 8.63 30.99
CA PRO A 91 -4.04 8.91 29.82
C PRO A 91 -2.95 7.86 29.57
N ILE A 92 -2.39 7.25 30.62
CA ILE A 92 -1.35 6.20 30.47
C ILE A 92 -1.94 4.98 29.78
N ARG A 93 -3.15 4.60 30.17
CA ARG A 93 -3.90 3.51 29.56
C ARG A 93 -4.20 3.79 28.08
N VAL A 94 -4.63 5.01 27.76
CA VAL A 94 -4.84 5.43 26.37
C VAL A 94 -3.54 5.33 25.57
N ALA A 95 -2.42 5.81 26.13
CA ALA A 95 -1.12 5.74 25.49
C ALA A 95 -0.67 4.29 25.23
N ALA A 96 -0.80 3.42 26.23
CA ALA A 96 -0.42 2.01 26.13
C ALA A 96 -1.23 1.27 25.04
N LEU A 97 -2.54 1.47 25.00
CA LEU A 97 -3.41 0.86 23.98
C LEU A 97 -3.13 1.43 22.58
N SER A 98 -2.86 2.73 22.49
CA SER A 98 -2.48 3.39 21.22
C SER A 98 -1.11 2.96 20.71
N LEU A 99 -0.18 2.56 21.59
CA LEU A 99 1.13 2.07 21.18
C LEU A 99 1.03 0.70 20.49
N VAL A 100 0.17 -0.18 21.03
CA VAL A 100 0.05 -1.58 20.61
C VAL A 100 -0.96 -1.76 19.47
N ALA A 101 -2.04 -0.98 19.48
CA ALA A 101 -3.16 -1.07 18.53
C ALA A 101 -3.38 0.26 17.79
N SER A 102 -2.30 0.95 17.43
CA SER A 102 -2.28 2.34 16.94
C SER A 102 -3.44 2.70 16.02
N LEU A 103 -3.58 2.05 14.86
CA LEU A 103 -4.62 2.40 13.89
C LEU A 103 -6.03 2.16 14.46
N VAL A 104 -6.34 0.95 14.89
CA VAL A 104 -7.71 0.57 15.27
C VAL A 104 -8.15 1.29 16.55
N TYR A 105 -7.25 1.40 17.52
CA TYR A 105 -7.50 2.12 18.76
C TYR A 105 -7.64 3.62 18.54
N GLN A 106 -6.83 4.23 17.66
CA GLN A 106 -6.94 5.64 17.31
C GLN A 106 -8.34 5.97 16.74
N TYR A 107 -8.85 5.17 15.80
CA TYR A 107 -10.19 5.40 15.24
C TYR A 107 -11.30 5.21 16.28
N TRP A 108 -11.20 4.18 17.12
CA TRP A 108 -12.14 3.98 18.22
C TRP A 108 -12.12 5.15 19.22
N TRP A 109 -10.93 5.62 19.58
CA TRP A 109 -10.74 6.74 20.50
C TRP A 109 -11.30 8.03 19.88
N PHE A 110 -11.04 8.30 18.61
CA PHE A 110 -11.61 9.45 17.91
C PHE A 110 -13.13 9.39 17.86
N TRP A 111 -13.72 8.22 17.63
CA TRP A 111 -15.17 8.08 17.67
C TRP A 111 -15.73 8.53 19.02
N ARG A 112 -15.13 8.11 20.13
CA ARG A 112 -15.50 8.53 21.49
C ARG A 112 -15.24 10.02 21.74
N PHE A 113 -14.12 10.54 21.26
CA PHE A 113 -13.81 11.96 21.38
C PHE A 113 -14.84 12.84 20.63
N PHE A 114 -15.30 12.42 19.46
CA PHE A 114 -16.37 13.11 18.71
C PHE A 114 -17.73 12.99 19.41
N GLU A 115 -18.03 11.88 20.08
CA GLU A 115 -19.21 11.78 20.95
C GLU A 115 -19.13 12.77 22.11
N PHE A 116 -17.99 12.83 22.79
CA PHE A 116 -17.72 13.81 23.85
C PHE A 116 -17.89 15.25 23.33
N ALA A 117 -17.24 15.61 22.22
CA ALA A 117 -17.30 16.96 21.67
C ALA A 117 -18.73 17.37 21.26
N ARG A 118 -19.54 16.42 20.74
CA ARG A 118 -20.96 16.65 20.43
C ARG A 118 -21.79 16.85 21.69
N ARG A 119 -21.57 16.04 22.74
CA ARG A 119 -22.27 16.16 24.03
C ARG A 119 -21.98 17.50 24.70
N GLU A 120 -20.73 17.94 24.69
CA GLU A 120 -20.27 19.24 25.24
C GLU A 120 -20.54 20.43 24.30
N ARG A 121 -21.25 20.20 23.19
CA ARG A 121 -21.65 21.21 22.19
C ARG A 121 -20.46 22.06 21.71
N PHE A 122 -19.37 21.42 21.31
CA PHE A 122 -18.24 22.13 20.71
C PHE A 122 -18.70 22.82 19.42
N PRO A 123 -18.32 24.09 19.18
CA PRO A 123 -18.88 24.93 18.11
C PRO A 123 -18.63 24.34 16.72
N ARG A 124 -17.54 23.58 16.56
CA ARG A 124 -17.19 22.93 15.30
C ARG A 124 -17.35 21.41 15.36
N SER A 125 -18.16 20.89 16.28
CA SER A 125 -18.48 19.46 16.35
C SER A 125 -19.23 19.02 15.08
N ARG A 126 -18.62 18.07 14.35
CA ARG A 126 -19.17 17.49 13.11
C ARG A 126 -19.44 16.01 13.33
N SER A 127 -20.05 15.36 12.34
CA SER A 127 -20.19 13.90 12.35
C SER A 127 -18.82 13.22 12.30
N PHE A 128 -18.65 12.11 13.02
CA PHE A 128 -17.41 11.33 13.04
C PHE A 128 -16.95 10.90 11.64
N TRP A 129 -17.88 10.58 10.74
CA TRP A 129 -17.58 10.05 9.41
C TRP A 129 -16.73 10.97 8.52
N TRP A 130 -16.63 12.26 8.84
CA TRP A 130 -15.73 13.19 8.14
C TRP A 130 -14.25 12.86 8.33
N ILE A 131 -13.88 12.07 9.34
CA ILE A 131 -12.50 11.60 9.54
C ILE A 131 -12.00 10.72 8.39
N LEU A 132 -12.91 10.07 7.66
CA LEU A 132 -12.58 9.18 6.54
C LEU A 132 -12.26 9.94 5.25
N VAL A 133 -12.45 11.26 5.22
CA VAL A 133 -12.08 12.09 4.06
C VAL A 133 -10.61 12.50 4.20
N PRO A 134 -9.72 12.09 3.28
CA PRO A 134 -8.29 12.40 3.36
C PRO A 134 -8.03 13.92 3.49
N PHE A 135 -7.07 14.30 4.34
CA PHE A 135 -6.70 15.68 4.71
C PHE A 135 -7.78 16.49 5.43
N TYR A 136 -9.04 16.39 5.01
CA TYR A 136 -10.17 17.04 5.65
C TYR A 136 -10.43 16.48 7.05
N GLY A 137 -10.28 15.16 7.24
CA GLY A 137 -10.39 14.51 8.55
C GLY A 137 -9.43 15.11 9.57
N TRP A 138 -8.16 15.31 9.18
CA TRP A 138 -7.16 15.97 10.04
C TRP A 138 -7.53 17.42 10.36
N ALA A 139 -8.07 18.17 9.40
CA ALA A 139 -8.55 19.54 9.66
C ALA A 139 -9.71 19.56 10.67
N VAL A 140 -10.63 18.59 10.60
CA VAL A 140 -11.74 18.47 11.56
C VAL A 140 -11.22 18.12 12.95
N VAL A 141 -10.32 17.14 13.07
CA VAL A 141 -9.69 16.75 14.34
C VAL A 141 -8.92 17.91 14.95
N GLY A 142 -8.11 18.61 14.14
CA GLY A 142 -7.35 19.77 14.58
C GLY A 142 -8.21 20.90 15.14
N ARG A 143 -9.35 21.18 14.49
CA ARG A 143 -10.32 22.17 14.99
C ARG A 143 -10.92 21.76 16.34
N LEU A 144 -11.21 20.48 16.55
CA LEU A 144 -11.71 19.99 17.84
C LEU A 144 -10.65 20.10 18.95
N PHE A 145 -9.38 19.83 18.64
CA PHE A 145 -8.29 20.03 19.58
C PHE A 145 -8.13 21.51 19.96
N GLN A 146 -8.25 22.42 18.98
CA GLN A 146 -8.23 23.87 19.21
C GLN A 146 -9.43 24.34 20.05
N ASP A 147 -10.62 23.81 19.78
CA ASP A 147 -11.82 24.12 20.57
C ASP A 147 -11.63 23.68 22.03
N LEU A 148 -11.03 22.49 22.27
CA LEU A 148 -10.68 22.01 23.61
C LEU A 148 -9.66 22.92 24.30
N GLU A 149 -8.59 23.27 23.58
CA GLU A 149 -7.53 24.16 24.08
C GLU A 149 -8.09 25.54 24.46
N THR A 150 -8.94 26.11 23.62
CA THR A 150 -9.58 27.41 23.84
C THR A 150 -10.48 27.39 25.06
N ARG A 151 -11.23 26.29 25.27
CA ARG A 151 -12.10 26.11 26.45
C ARG A 151 -11.32 25.93 27.74
N LEU A 152 -10.14 25.29 27.69
CA LEU A 152 -9.26 25.14 28.85
C LEU A 152 -8.56 26.46 29.20
N GLY A 153 -8.17 27.25 28.20
CA GLY A 153 -7.48 28.52 28.40
C GLY A 153 -6.27 28.36 29.33
N PRO A 154 -6.14 29.16 30.41
CA PRO A 154 -5.04 29.03 31.38
C PRO A 154 -5.03 27.72 32.18
N LEU A 155 -6.14 26.98 32.25
CA LEU A 155 -6.26 25.73 33.00
C LEU A 155 -5.77 24.51 32.21
N ARG A 156 -5.18 24.74 31.03
CA ARG A 156 -4.64 23.71 30.16
C ARG A 156 -3.44 23.00 30.80
N PRO A 157 -3.34 21.66 30.73
CA PRO A 157 -2.11 20.95 31.12
C PRO A 157 -0.89 21.48 30.35
N ALA A 158 0.24 21.67 31.03
CA ALA A 158 1.45 22.27 30.45
C ALA A 158 1.97 21.53 29.20
N GLY A 159 1.77 20.21 29.15
CA GLY A 159 2.20 19.36 28.03
C GLY A 159 1.21 19.24 26.88
N TYR A 160 0.03 19.88 26.92
CA TYR A 160 -0.95 19.80 25.82
C TYR A 160 -0.84 21.02 24.91
N SER A 161 -0.83 20.83 23.60
CA SER A 161 -1.02 21.87 22.58
C SER A 161 -1.80 21.26 21.43
N ALA A 162 -2.85 21.93 20.92
CA ALA A 162 -3.65 21.38 19.83
C ALA A 162 -2.82 21.18 18.56
N GLN A 163 -1.92 22.11 18.26
CA GLN A 163 -1.04 22.02 17.08
C GLN A 163 -0.04 20.88 17.22
N ALA A 164 0.58 20.72 18.38
CA ALA A 164 1.53 19.64 18.63
C ALA A 164 0.84 18.27 18.60
N ALA A 165 -0.32 18.15 19.24
CA ALA A 165 -1.12 16.92 19.23
C ALA A 165 -1.57 16.54 17.80
N LEU A 166 -2.03 17.52 17.00
CA LEU A 166 -2.40 17.27 15.61
C LEU A 166 -1.19 16.85 14.77
N ALA A 167 -0.04 17.52 14.94
CA ALA A 167 1.19 17.17 14.22
C ALA A 167 1.63 15.74 14.53
N LEU A 168 1.50 15.28 15.78
CA LEU A 168 1.78 13.90 16.17
C LEU A 168 0.80 12.90 15.56
N VAL A 169 -0.50 13.22 15.46
CA VAL A 169 -1.47 12.37 14.75
C VAL A 169 -1.08 12.24 13.27
N ILE A 170 -0.78 13.35 12.60
CA ILE A 170 -0.36 13.35 11.19
C ILE A 170 0.94 12.55 11.03
N ALA A 171 1.94 12.77 11.90
CA ALA A 171 3.20 12.04 11.86
C ALA A 171 2.99 10.53 12.07
N SER A 172 2.07 10.14 12.95
CA SER A 172 1.67 8.75 13.15
C SER A 172 1.06 8.14 11.89
N ASP A 173 0.05 8.78 11.30
CA ASP A 173 -0.66 8.30 10.12
C ASP A 173 0.27 8.22 8.89
N VAL A 174 1.12 9.24 8.68
CA VAL A 174 2.11 9.27 7.60
C VAL A 174 3.16 8.18 7.80
N SER A 175 3.66 7.98 9.03
CA SER A 175 4.62 6.91 9.31
C SER A 175 4.02 5.53 9.09
N ALA A 176 2.77 5.29 9.51
CA ALA A 176 2.08 4.03 9.25
C ALA A 176 1.85 3.79 7.74
N GLY A 177 1.42 4.83 7.02
CA GLY A 177 1.24 4.78 5.57
C GLY A 177 2.55 4.56 4.82
N TRP A 178 3.66 5.12 5.30
CA TRP A 178 4.98 4.87 4.72
C TRP A 178 5.49 3.46 5.06
N ALA A 179 5.26 2.97 6.28
CA ALA A 179 5.68 1.63 6.70
C ALA A 179 5.17 0.52 5.77
N VAL A 180 3.93 0.63 5.28
CA VAL A 180 3.37 -0.37 4.33
C VAL A 180 4.00 -0.33 2.93
N THR A 181 4.78 0.70 2.62
CA THR A 181 5.55 0.78 1.36
C THR A 181 6.96 0.21 1.50
N LEU A 182 7.43 0.00 2.74
CA LEU A 182 8.75 -0.52 3.01
C LEU A 182 8.79 -2.03 2.75
N ARG A 183 9.86 -2.50 2.10
CA ARG A 183 10.07 -3.92 1.79
C ARG A 183 10.95 -4.64 2.82
N SER A 184 11.58 -3.91 3.73
CA SER A 184 12.47 -4.46 4.77
C SER A 184 11.71 -4.68 6.08
N PHE A 185 11.59 -5.94 6.52
CA PHE A 185 10.85 -6.30 7.72
C PHE A 185 11.29 -5.52 8.99
N PRO A 186 12.58 -5.38 9.32
CA PRO A 186 13.01 -4.55 10.45
C PRO A 186 12.61 -3.08 10.32
N LEU A 187 12.64 -2.53 9.10
CA LEU A 187 12.21 -1.15 8.86
C LEU A 187 10.70 -1.00 8.98
N VAL A 188 9.91 -1.95 8.47
CA VAL A 188 8.44 -1.98 8.65
C VAL A 188 8.11 -1.97 10.14
N VAL A 189 8.71 -2.88 10.92
CA VAL A 189 8.49 -2.97 12.37
C VAL A 189 8.93 -1.69 13.08
N GLY A 190 10.12 -1.16 12.75
CA GLY A 190 10.65 0.07 13.34
C GLY A 190 9.77 1.29 13.05
N THR A 191 9.32 1.46 11.81
CA THR A 191 8.47 2.58 11.40
C THR A 191 7.05 2.44 11.97
N LEU A 192 6.50 1.24 12.08
CA LEU A 192 5.21 0.99 12.78
C LEU A 192 5.32 1.28 14.27
N ALA A 193 6.42 0.90 14.92
CA ALA A 193 6.67 1.25 16.32
C ALA A 193 6.77 2.77 16.52
N LEU A 194 7.50 3.46 15.64
CA LEU A 194 7.59 4.92 15.65
C LEU A 194 6.21 5.58 15.46
N SER A 195 5.40 5.09 14.52
CA SER A 195 4.01 5.51 14.34
C SER A 195 3.19 5.35 15.62
N GLY A 196 3.31 4.21 16.29
CA GLY A 196 2.66 3.94 17.58
C GLY A 196 3.08 4.93 18.68
N VAL A 197 4.37 5.28 18.76
CA VAL A 197 4.88 6.28 19.72
C VAL A 197 4.27 7.66 19.47
N PHE A 198 4.18 8.09 18.21
CA PHE A 198 3.53 9.36 17.87
C PHE A 198 2.03 9.36 18.23
N CYS A 199 1.32 8.28 17.90
CA CYS A 199 -0.10 8.11 18.26
C CYS A 199 -0.31 8.16 19.78
N ALA A 200 0.45 7.35 20.52
CA ALA A 200 0.39 7.27 21.98
C ALA A 200 0.68 8.63 22.63
N SER A 201 1.69 9.35 22.13
CA SER A 201 2.05 10.68 22.61
C SER A 201 0.94 11.71 22.35
N ALA A 202 0.31 11.67 21.17
CA ALA A 202 -0.80 12.56 20.84
C ALA A 202 -2.02 12.29 21.74
N LEU A 203 -2.45 11.04 21.80
CA LEU A 203 -3.66 10.66 22.53
C LEU A 203 -3.50 10.78 24.05
N TYR A 204 -2.29 10.57 24.58
CA TYR A 204 -1.97 10.89 25.98
C TYR A 204 -2.25 12.36 26.30
N GLN A 205 -1.69 13.28 25.49
CA GLN A 205 -1.82 14.72 25.71
C GLN A 205 -3.28 15.16 25.61
N VAL A 206 -3.99 14.71 24.58
CA VAL A 206 -5.39 15.09 24.37
C VAL A 206 -6.27 14.49 25.46
N GLN A 207 -6.07 13.23 25.86
CA GLN A 207 -6.84 12.62 26.94
C GLN A 207 -6.60 13.33 28.28
N ALA A 208 -5.36 13.73 28.59
CA ALA A 208 -5.05 14.51 29.78
C ALA A 208 -5.79 15.86 29.78
N ALA A 209 -5.84 16.53 28.63
CA ALA A 209 -6.60 17.77 28.46
C ALA A 209 -8.12 17.58 28.57
N VAL A 210 -8.66 16.51 27.99
CA VAL A 210 -10.08 16.13 28.13
C VAL A 210 -10.43 15.85 29.59
N ASN A 211 -9.58 15.12 30.32
CA ASN A 211 -9.79 14.85 31.74
C ASN A 211 -9.76 16.13 32.57
N ALA A 212 -8.83 17.05 32.28
CA ALA A 212 -8.78 18.34 32.94
C ALA A 212 -10.06 19.14 32.69
N TYR A 213 -10.53 19.18 31.44
CA TYR A 213 -11.77 19.84 31.07
C TYR A 213 -12.98 19.24 31.80
N LEU A 214 -13.14 17.91 31.76
CA LEU A 214 -14.25 17.21 32.40
C LEU A 214 -14.27 17.39 33.92
N ARG A 215 -13.10 17.47 34.58
CA ARG A 215 -13.04 17.74 36.04
C ARG A 215 -13.45 19.16 36.39
N ILE A 216 -13.26 20.11 35.48
CA ILE A 216 -13.68 21.51 35.66
C ILE A 216 -15.19 21.64 35.43
N THR A 217 -15.72 21.03 34.37
CA THR A 217 -17.13 21.17 33.98
C THR A 217 -18.07 20.24 34.74
N HIS A 218 -17.61 19.04 35.11
CA HIS A 218 -18.40 18.02 35.79
C HIS A 218 -17.66 17.53 37.04
N ARG A 219 -17.90 18.18 38.19
CA ARG A 219 -17.18 17.87 39.45
C ARG A 219 -17.38 16.44 39.94
N ASP A 220 -18.47 15.79 39.56
CA ASP A 220 -18.77 14.40 39.92
C ASP A 220 -18.23 13.37 38.92
N ALA A 221 -17.44 13.80 37.92
CA ALA A 221 -16.90 12.92 36.90
C ALA A 221 -15.91 11.91 37.53
N ARG A 222 -16.26 10.63 37.46
CA ARG A 222 -15.43 9.52 37.95
C ARG A 222 -14.60 8.90 36.81
N PRO A 223 -13.41 8.37 37.11
CA PRO A 223 -12.64 7.56 36.15
C PRO A 223 -13.48 6.41 35.61
N ALA A 224 -13.43 6.21 34.29
CA ALA A 224 -14.10 5.11 33.62
C ALA A 224 -13.32 3.80 33.79
N GLY A 225 -14.06 2.69 33.91
CA GLY A 225 -13.50 1.34 33.80
C GLY A 225 -13.11 0.98 32.36
N LEU A 226 -12.79 -0.30 32.14
CA LEU A 226 -12.54 -0.84 30.80
C LEU A 226 -13.81 -0.81 29.95
N PHE A 227 -13.77 -0.12 28.81
CA PHE A 227 -14.81 -0.20 27.80
C PHE A 227 -14.65 -1.48 26.98
N VAL A 228 -15.78 -2.13 26.67
CA VAL A 228 -15.82 -3.27 25.73
C VAL A 228 -15.16 -2.88 24.39
N GLY A 229 -15.38 -1.64 23.94
CA GLY A 229 -14.78 -1.12 22.71
C GLY A 229 -13.25 -1.06 22.73
N GLU A 230 -12.61 -0.87 23.89
CA GLU A 230 -11.14 -0.90 23.99
C GLU A 230 -10.61 -2.31 23.81
N GLY A 231 -11.31 -3.32 24.34
CA GLY A 231 -10.98 -4.73 24.11
C GLY A 231 -11.10 -5.11 22.64
N ILE A 232 -12.19 -4.70 21.98
CA ILE A 232 -12.39 -4.93 20.53
C ILE A 232 -11.31 -4.22 19.72
N ALA A 233 -11.02 -2.95 20.03
CA ALA A 233 -10.03 -2.18 19.31
C ALA A 233 -8.61 -2.75 19.50
N LEU A 234 -8.27 -3.22 20.70
CA LEU A 234 -7.01 -3.89 20.97
C LEU A 234 -6.89 -5.21 20.17
N ALA A 235 -7.91 -6.06 20.23
CA ALA A 235 -7.91 -7.32 19.50
C ALA A 235 -7.80 -7.10 17.98
N GLY A 236 -8.62 -6.19 17.43
CA GLY A 236 -8.57 -5.83 16.01
C GLY A 236 -7.23 -5.21 15.61
N GLY A 237 -6.67 -4.35 16.46
CA GLY A 237 -5.36 -3.72 16.24
C GLY A 237 -4.21 -4.73 16.26
N LEU A 238 -4.22 -5.69 17.18
CA LEU A 238 -3.23 -6.77 17.23
C LEU A 238 -3.31 -7.69 16.01
N VAL A 239 -4.53 -8.01 15.56
CA VAL A 239 -4.74 -8.78 14.32
C VAL A 239 -4.21 -8.00 13.12
N LEU A 240 -4.56 -6.72 13.00
CA LEU A 240 -4.08 -5.87 11.90
C LEU A 240 -2.55 -5.74 11.92
N LEU A 241 -1.96 -5.50 13.09
CA LEU A 241 -0.50 -5.45 13.25
C LEU A 241 0.13 -6.78 12.85
N GLY A 242 -0.42 -7.90 13.31
CA GLY A 242 0.02 -9.24 12.91
C GLY A 242 -0.04 -9.45 11.40
N LEU A 243 -1.13 -9.05 10.74
CA LEU A 243 -1.26 -9.13 9.28
C LEU A 243 -0.26 -8.23 8.54
N LEU A 244 -0.02 -7.02 9.03
CA LEU A 244 0.95 -6.09 8.42
C LEU A 244 2.38 -6.58 8.58
N VAL A 245 2.70 -7.16 9.74
CA VAL A 245 4.03 -7.70 10.05
C VAL A 245 4.25 -9.02 9.31
N LEU A 246 3.31 -9.97 9.37
CA LEU A 246 3.42 -11.29 8.73
C LEU A 246 3.22 -11.23 7.21
N GLY A 247 2.42 -10.31 6.71
CA GLY A 247 2.28 -10.05 5.28
C GLY A 247 3.56 -9.52 4.62
N GLY A 248 4.51 -9.01 5.43
CA GLY A 248 5.86 -8.61 5.01
C GLY A 248 6.94 -9.68 5.24
N VAL A 249 6.60 -10.85 5.80
CA VAL A 249 7.54 -11.97 5.96
C VAL A 249 7.40 -12.90 4.75
N PRO A 250 8.40 -13.06 3.88
CA PRO A 250 8.41 -14.18 2.96
C PRO A 250 8.39 -15.46 3.80
N ASN A 251 7.37 -16.31 3.59
CA ASN A 251 7.16 -17.55 4.32
C ASN A 251 8.48 -18.32 4.51
N ALA A 252 9.04 -18.29 5.70
CA ALA A 252 10.13 -19.15 6.12
C ALA A 252 9.55 -20.53 6.48
N SER A 253 8.96 -21.22 5.52
CA SER A 253 8.76 -22.66 5.63
C SER A 253 10.09 -23.33 5.25
N GLY A 254 11.02 -23.34 6.20
CA GLY A 254 12.18 -24.20 6.15
C GLY A 254 11.71 -25.65 6.14
N GLN A 255 11.75 -26.31 4.98
CA GLN A 255 11.83 -27.75 4.97
C GLN A 255 13.29 -28.17 5.08
N PRO A 256 13.61 -29.18 5.91
CA PRO A 256 14.98 -29.66 6.07
C PRO A 256 15.48 -30.23 4.74
N MET A 257 16.77 -30.04 4.48
CA MET A 257 17.50 -30.60 3.33
C MET A 257 17.14 -32.08 3.12
N ALA A 258 16.23 -32.36 2.19
CA ALA A 258 16.07 -33.69 1.63
C ALA A 258 17.14 -33.86 0.55
N SER A 259 18.03 -34.81 0.82
CA SER A 259 19.15 -35.32 0.05
C SER A 259 19.19 -34.97 -1.44
N ARG A 260 20.33 -34.40 -1.86
CA ARG A 260 20.78 -34.32 -3.26
C ARG A 260 20.50 -35.64 -3.96
N THR A 261 19.55 -35.63 -4.87
CA THR A 261 19.53 -36.61 -5.97
C THR A 261 20.23 -35.93 -7.13
N THR A 262 21.48 -36.31 -7.38
CA THR A 262 22.21 -35.92 -8.59
C THR A 262 21.48 -36.50 -9.80
N LEU A 263 20.65 -35.69 -10.45
CA LEU A 263 20.16 -36.00 -11.80
C LEU A 263 21.30 -35.78 -12.82
N PRO A 264 21.34 -36.59 -13.89
CA PRO A 264 22.48 -36.66 -14.78
C PRO A 264 22.67 -35.34 -15.55
N THR A 265 23.94 -34.98 -15.74
CA THR A 265 24.39 -33.93 -16.66
C THR A 265 23.76 -34.16 -18.03
N ALA A 266 22.72 -33.39 -18.37
CA ALA A 266 22.21 -33.34 -19.73
C ALA A 266 23.26 -32.65 -20.61
N THR A 267 23.80 -33.40 -21.57
CA THR A 267 24.61 -32.88 -22.68
C THR A 267 23.87 -31.71 -23.34
N PRO A 268 24.53 -30.55 -23.57
CA PRO A 268 23.88 -29.41 -24.20
C PRO A 268 23.47 -29.78 -25.63
N ALA A 269 22.16 -29.84 -25.89
CA ALA A 269 21.66 -29.87 -27.25
C ALA A 269 22.00 -28.53 -27.95
N PRO A 270 22.41 -28.54 -29.22
CA PRO A 270 22.72 -27.31 -29.95
C PRO A 270 21.49 -26.40 -30.02
N PHE A 271 21.62 -25.20 -29.47
CA PHE A 271 20.62 -24.15 -29.47
C PHE A 271 20.26 -23.79 -30.92
N THR A 272 19.11 -24.27 -31.38
CA THR A 272 18.43 -23.78 -32.57
C THR A 272 16.99 -23.43 -32.22
N SER A 273 16.83 -22.38 -31.42
CA SER A 273 15.63 -21.58 -31.49
C SER A 273 16.06 -20.16 -31.83
N ARG A 274 15.65 -19.72 -33.02
CA ARG A 274 15.83 -18.36 -33.51
C ARG A 274 15.00 -17.43 -32.61
N GLN A 275 15.55 -17.02 -31.47
CA GLN A 275 14.95 -15.93 -30.69
C GLN A 275 15.12 -14.62 -31.47
N PRO A 276 14.06 -13.80 -31.62
CA PRO A 276 14.19 -12.51 -32.28
C PRO A 276 14.98 -11.57 -31.36
N GLN A 277 16.27 -11.42 -31.66
CA GLN A 277 17.14 -10.40 -31.09
C GLN A 277 16.53 -9.00 -31.36
N PRO A 278 16.64 -8.03 -30.44
CA PRO A 278 16.15 -6.67 -30.66
C PRO A 278 16.73 -6.11 -31.96
N THR A 279 15.89 -5.59 -32.86
CA THR A 279 16.29 -4.99 -34.14
C THR A 279 16.87 -3.57 -34.01
N GLY A 280 17.25 -3.17 -32.80
CA GLY A 280 17.88 -1.89 -32.49
C GLY A 280 19.41 -1.91 -32.63
N ALA A 281 20.04 -0.77 -32.34
CA ALA A 281 21.47 -0.50 -32.43
C ALA A 281 22.37 -1.65 -31.90
N PRO A 282 23.63 -1.77 -32.38
CA PRO A 282 24.52 -2.88 -32.01
C PRO A 282 24.64 -2.98 -30.48
N ILE A 283 24.23 -4.12 -29.93
CA ILE A 283 24.45 -4.43 -28.51
C ILE A 283 25.97 -4.60 -28.33
N PRO A 284 26.63 -3.82 -27.44
CA PRO A 284 28.06 -3.96 -27.20
C PRO A 284 28.42 -5.39 -26.81
N ALA A 285 29.60 -5.87 -27.22
CA ALA A 285 30.04 -7.23 -26.89
C ALA A 285 30.41 -7.40 -25.40
N THR A 286 30.78 -6.32 -24.72
CA THR A 286 31.20 -6.28 -23.30
C THR A 286 30.54 -5.14 -22.54
N GLY A 287 30.62 -5.17 -21.21
CA GLY A 287 30.09 -4.14 -20.32
C GLY A 287 28.58 -4.28 -20.04
N ASN A 288 28.11 -3.43 -19.12
CA ASN A 288 26.70 -3.40 -18.73
C ASN A 288 25.86 -2.73 -19.82
N VAL A 289 24.73 -3.35 -20.15
CA VAL A 289 23.83 -2.86 -21.20
C VAL A 289 22.38 -3.22 -20.90
N LEU A 290 21.50 -2.28 -21.22
CA LEU A 290 20.07 -2.53 -21.40
C LEU A 290 19.66 -2.07 -22.80
N SER A 291 19.23 -3.01 -23.64
CA SER A 291 18.68 -2.72 -24.96
C SER A 291 17.20 -3.06 -24.97
N MET A 292 16.37 -2.14 -25.45
CA MET A 292 14.93 -2.30 -25.50
C MET A 292 14.37 -1.86 -26.85
N THR A 293 13.36 -2.57 -27.31
CA THR A 293 12.61 -2.29 -28.54
C THR A 293 11.13 -2.37 -28.21
N SER A 294 10.46 -1.23 -28.29
CA SER A 294 9.05 -1.08 -28.02
C SER A 294 8.25 -1.05 -29.32
N GLN A 295 7.20 -1.86 -29.42
CA GLN A 295 6.28 -1.79 -30.54
C GLN A 295 5.49 -0.47 -30.50
N PRO A 296 5.02 0.05 -31.66
CA PRO A 296 4.15 1.23 -31.66
C PRO A 296 2.95 1.04 -30.72
N ARG A 297 2.71 2.04 -29.87
CA ARG A 297 1.64 2.07 -28.83
C ARG A 297 1.90 1.20 -27.59
N ASP A 298 3.07 0.59 -27.43
CA ASP A 298 3.44 0.07 -26.11
C ASP A 298 3.56 1.22 -25.10
N TYR A 299 2.95 1.04 -23.92
CA TYR A 299 2.84 2.08 -22.90
C TYR A 299 4.20 2.39 -22.26
N ILE A 300 5.06 1.38 -22.11
CA ILE A 300 6.30 1.50 -21.34
C ILE A 300 7.39 2.16 -22.17
N GLY A 301 7.72 1.59 -23.33
CA GLY A 301 8.76 2.11 -24.21
C GLY A 301 8.27 3.12 -25.25
N GLN A 302 6.96 3.42 -25.30
CA GLN A 302 6.36 4.44 -26.17
C GLN A 302 6.68 4.30 -27.67
N GLY A 303 6.87 3.07 -28.15
CA GLY A 303 7.26 2.79 -29.53
C GLY A 303 8.70 3.16 -29.87
N GLN A 304 9.54 3.43 -28.88
CA GLN A 304 10.95 3.75 -29.05
C GLN A 304 11.85 2.52 -28.92
N SER A 305 13.00 2.57 -29.59
CA SER A 305 14.08 1.62 -29.37
C SER A 305 15.26 2.34 -28.75
N VAL A 306 15.75 1.85 -27.61
CA VAL A 306 16.82 2.48 -26.84
C VAL A 306 17.90 1.46 -26.49
N THR A 307 19.14 1.90 -26.41
CA THR A 307 20.25 1.10 -25.89
C THR A 307 21.03 1.95 -24.90
N LEU A 308 21.07 1.49 -23.65
CA LEU A 308 21.65 2.19 -22.52
C LEU A 308 22.94 1.49 -22.13
N THR A 309 24.03 2.24 -22.03
CA THR A 309 25.37 1.72 -21.74
C THR A 309 26.12 2.66 -20.81
N GLU A 310 27.11 2.12 -20.11
CA GLU A 310 28.10 2.91 -19.37
C GLU A 310 28.97 3.74 -20.34
N PRO A 311 29.52 4.89 -19.90
CA PRO A 311 29.38 5.50 -18.57
C PRO A 311 28.15 6.41 -18.44
N SER A 312 27.39 6.65 -19.52
CA SER A 312 26.20 7.54 -19.51
C SER A 312 25.05 7.02 -18.66
N TRP A 313 25.07 5.72 -18.34
CA TRP A 313 24.16 5.03 -17.44
C TRP A 313 24.96 4.27 -16.40
N ARG A 314 24.54 4.33 -15.13
CA ARG A 314 25.03 3.45 -14.07
C ARG A 314 24.10 2.25 -13.95
N PHE A 315 24.69 1.08 -13.84
CA PHE A 315 23.95 -0.16 -13.60
C PHE A 315 24.19 -0.64 -12.17
N GLY A 316 23.11 -1.12 -11.55
CA GLY A 316 23.15 -1.65 -10.20
C GLY A 316 22.21 -2.81 -10.04
N VAL A 317 22.47 -3.61 -9.02
CA VAL A 317 21.60 -4.70 -8.57
C VAL A 317 21.04 -4.25 -7.22
N SER A 318 19.75 -4.45 -6.99
CA SER A 318 19.11 -4.06 -5.73
C SER A 318 19.82 -4.75 -4.54
N PRO A 319 20.12 -4.02 -3.44
CA PRO A 319 20.75 -4.60 -2.25
C PRO A 319 19.83 -5.57 -1.48
N PHE A 320 18.55 -5.65 -1.88
CA PHE A 320 17.55 -6.54 -1.29
C PHE A 320 17.18 -7.73 -2.19
N ASN A 321 18.00 -8.02 -3.19
CA ASN A 321 17.76 -9.16 -4.06
C ASN A 321 17.88 -10.48 -3.30
N THR A 322 17.06 -11.44 -3.72
CA THR A 322 17.21 -12.83 -3.32
C THR A 322 17.47 -13.64 -4.60
N VAL A 323 18.00 -14.85 -4.46
CA VAL A 323 18.07 -15.77 -5.61
C VAL A 323 16.68 -16.13 -6.17
N GLU A 324 15.58 -15.78 -5.47
CA GLU A 324 14.21 -15.88 -5.97
C GLU A 324 13.81 -14.66 -6.83
N SER A 325 14.32 -13.46 -6.56
CA SER A 325 14.00 -12.23 -7.31
C SER A 325 15.21 -11.31 -7.46
N ILE A 326 15.54 -11.01 -8.71
CA ILE A 326 16.65 -10.13 -9.10
C ILE A 326 16.09 -8.88 -9.75
N THR A 327 16.30 -7.74 -9.09
CA THR A 327 16.08 -6.41 -9.65
C THR A 327 17.39 -5.78 -10.12
N ILE A 328 17.39 -5.33 -11.37
CA ILE A 328 18.45 -4.53 -12.01
C ILE A 328 17.94 -3.11 -12.21
N HIS A 329 18.78 -2.14 -11.83
CA HIS A 329 18.55 -0.72 -11.98
C HIS A 329 19.49 -0.15 -13.04
N ALA A 330 18.96 0.66 -13.96
CA ALA A 330 19.76 1.50 -14.86
C ALA A 330 19.37 2.96 -14.66
N GLN A 331 20.33 3.82 -14.34
CA GLN A 331 20.08 5.23 -14.02
C GLN A 331 21.03 6.15 -14.80
N SER A 332 20.52 7.24 -15.37
CA SER A 332 21.36 8.19 -16.11
C SER A 332 22.41 8.84 -15.19
N THR A 333 23.66 8.93 -15.64
CA THR A 333 24.75 9.56 -14.88
C THR A 333 24.93 11.04 -15.21
N ASN A 334 24.46 11.48 -16.37
CA ASN A 334 24.63 12.83 -16.89
C ASN A 334 23.29 13.40 -17.39
N GLY A 335 22.98 14.64 -17.00
CA GLY A 335 21.82 15.39 -17.52
C GLY A 335 21.20 16.33 -16.48
N THR A 336 20.42 17.30 -16.96
CA THR A 336 19.53 18.14 -16.12
C THR A 336 18.26 17.41 -15.68
N SER A 337 17.99 16.22 -16.24
CA SER A 337 16.82 15.38 -15.97
C SER A 337 17.28 13.98 -15.56
N TYR A 338 16.66 13.44 -14.50
CA TYR A 338 16.95 12.13 -13.95
C TYR A 338 16.11 11.06 -14.65
N HIS A 339 16.78 10.16 -15.38
CA HIS A 339 16.16 9.05 -16.11
C HIS A 339 16.51 7.71 -15.46
N TRP A 340 15.56 6.78 -15.45
CA TRP A 340 15.71 5.52 -14.75
C TRP A 340 14.84 4.39 -15.33
N TRP A 341 15.36 3.18 -15.20
CA TRP A 341 14.72 1.92 -15.57
C TRP A 341 14.96 0.87 -14.50
N ASP A 342 13.91 0.12 -14.19
CA ASP A 342 13.91 -1.01 -13.26
C ASP A 342 13.45 -2.27 -13.98
N LEU A 343 14.19 -3.36 -13.78
CA LEU A 343 13.89 -4.67 -14.34
C LEU A 343 13.89 -5.70 -13.22
N GLU A 344 12.73 -6.21 -12.86
CA GLU A 344 12.56 -7.28 -11.88
C GLU A 344 12.27 -8.60 -12.59
N PHE A 345 13.12 -9.60 -12.32
CA PHE A 345 12.94 -10.98 -12.75
C PHE A 345 12.77 -11.84 -11.51
N ALA A 346 11.72 -12.66 -11.47
CA ALA A 346 11.47 -13.52 -10.32
C ALA A 346 11.13 -14.95 -10.74
N ALA A 347 11.62 -15.92 -9.97
CA ALA A 347 11.20 -17.31 -10.10
C ALA A 347 9.75 -17.47 -9.60
N SER A 348 9.21 -18.67 -9.81
CA SER A 348 7.98 -19.06 -9.11
C SER A 348 8.17 -18.93 -7.60
N ARG A 349 7.10 -18.61 -6.85
CA ARG A 349 7.21 -18.41 -5.39
C ARG A 349 7.83 -19.64 -4.72
N GLY A 350 8.87 -19.42 -3.91
CA GLY A 350 9.61 -20.48 -3.23
C GLY A 350 10.61 -21.26 -4.09
N GLN A 351 10.82 -20.84 -5.35
CA GLN A 351 11.89 -21.36 -6.22
C GLN A 351 13.00 -20.32 -6.38
N GLN A 352 14.18 -20.78 -6.82
CA GLN A 352 15.29 -19.91 -7.15
C GLN A 352 15.39 -19.74 -8.67
N LEU A 353 15.82 -18.56 -9.10
CA LEU A 353 16.18 -18.32 -10.48
C LEU A 353 17.40 -19.17 -10.83
N HIS A 354 17.30 -19.82 -11.98
CA HIS A 354 18.37 -20.50 -12.67
C HIS A 354 18.36 -20.10 -14.15
N THR A 355 19.41 -20.46 -14.87
CA THR A 355 19.45 -20.30 -16.33
C THR A 355 18.34 -21.14 -16.98
N GLY A 356 17.68 -20.58 -17.98
CA GLY A 356 16.52 -21.20 -18.63
C GLY A 356 15.42 -20.21 -18.99
N SER A 357 14.36 -20.74 -19.58
CA SER A 357 13.21 -19.96 -20.06
C SER A 357 12.04 -20.01 -19.09
N TYR A 358 11.41 -18.86 -18.90
CA TYR A 358 10.29 -18.62 -18.02
C TYR A 358 9.14 -18.10 -18.86
N ALA A 359 8.12 -18.94 -19.03
CA ALA A 359 6.92 -18.61 -19.79
C ALA A 359 5.78 -18.15 -18.88
N ASN A 360 4.82 -17.43 -19.44
CA ASN A 360 3.61 -16.96 -18.74
C ASN A 360 3.94 -16.16 -17.48
N ALA A 361 4.98 -15.30 -17.55
CA ALA A 361 5.36 -14.43 -16.48
C ALA A 361 4.22 -13.44 -16.17
N GLN A 362 3.94 -13.29 -14.88
CA GLN A 362 3.04 -12.28 -14.34
C GLN A 362 3.85 -11.12 -13.77
N ARG A 363 3.16 -10.05 -13.37
CA ARG A 363 3.82 -8.90 -12.75
C ARG A 363 4.56 -9.36 -11.49
N ALA A 364 5.88 -9.15 -11.43
CA ALA A 364 6.73 -9.83 -10.46
C ALA A 364 6.26 -9.73 -8.99
N PRO A 365 5.90 -8.54 -8.44
CA PRO A 365 5.41 -8.44 -7.06
C PRO A 365 4.06 -9.13 -6.79
N PHE A 366 3.24 -9.33 -7.83
CA PHE A 366 1.87 -9.84 -7.73
C PHE A 366 1.69 -11.24 -8.33
N ARG A 367 2.78 -11.91 -8.73
CA ARG A 367 2.75 -13.25 -9.33
C ARG A 367 2.08 -14.27 -8.40
N THR A 368 1.23 -15.11 -8.97
CA THR A 368 0.42 -16.11 -8.26
C THR A 368 0.84 -17.54 -8.61
N GLY A 369 0.64 -18.46 -7.67
CA GLY A 369 0.91 -19.88 -7.87
C GLY A 369 2.33 -20.17 -8.34
N THR A 370 2.44 -20.92 -9.45
CA THR A 370 3.70 -21.31 -10.09
C THR A 370 4.08 -20.41 -11.27
N ALA A 371 3.52 -19.20 -11.36
CA ALA A 371 3.90 -18.26 -12.41
C ALA A 371 5.23 -17.57 -12.04
N PRO A 372 6.18 -17.47 -12.98
CA PRO A 372 7.35 -16.62 -12.79
C PRO A 372 6.96 -15.14 -12.85
N GLY A 373 7.86 -14.26 -12.41
CA GLY A 373 7.65 -12.83 -12.34
C GLY A 373 8.52 -12.07 -13.34
N LEU A 374 7.93 -11.10 -14.02
CA LEU A 374 8.63 -10.07 -14.79
C LEU A 374 7.98 -8.73 -14.46
N ASP A 375 8.77 -7.66 -14.30
CA ASP A 375 8.28 -6.28 -14.22
C ASP A 375 9.36 -5.37 -14.80
N VAL A 376 9.14 -4.84 -16.00
CA VAL A 376 10.03 -3.86 -16.63
C VAL A 376 9.30 -2.53 -16.75
N GLY A 377 9.86 -1.53 -16.09
CA GLY A 377 9.31 -0.18 -16.03
C GLY A 377 10.40 0.87 -15.96
N GLY A 378 10.02 2.12 -16.15
CA GLY A 378 10.95 3.24 -16.17
C GLY A 378 10.25 4.54 -16.48
N GLU A 379 10.91 5.66 -16.19
CA GLU A 379 10.38 7.00 -16.51
C GLU A 379 8.97 7.26 -15.93
N GLY A 380 8.66 6.68 -14.77
CA GLY A 380 7.36 6.78 -14.12
C GLY A 380 6.25 5.93 -14.75
N ARG A 381 6.59 4.97 -15.64
CA ARG A 381 5.65 4.06 -16.30
C ARG A 381 5.85 2.63 -15.81
N GLY A 382 4.75 1.91 -15.60
CA GLY A 382 4.73 0.49 -15.23
C GLY A 382 3.39 -0.14 -15.58
N CYS A 383 3.35 -1.47 -15.76
CA CYS A 383 2.10 -2.18 -16.00
C CYS A 383 1.35 -2.43 -14.67
N ASN A 384 0.02 -2.42 -14.68
CA ASN A 384 -0.79 -2.96 -13.59
C ASN A 384 -0.92 -4.48 -13.72
N ASN A 385 -1.19 -4.97 -14.93
CA ASN A 385 -1.13 -6.39 -15.29
C ASN A 385 -0.03 -6.64 -16.32
N LEU A 386 0.70 -7.74 -16.18
CA LEU A 386 1.78 -8.09 -17.07
C LEU A 386 1.61 -9.51 -17.60
N PHE A 387 1.79 -9.65 -18.91
CA PHE A 387 1.91 -10.92 -19.61
C PHE A 387 3.27 -10.93 -20.28
N GLY A 388 4.15 -11.85 -19.90
CA GLY A 388 5.49 -11.83 -20.43
C GLY A 388 6.18 -13.18 -20.47
N THR A 389 7.36 -13.16 -21.05
CA THR A 389 8.31 -14.27 -21.04
C THR A 389 9.71 -13.70 -20.85
N PHE A 390 10.59 -14.46 -20.22
CA PHE A 390 12.00 -14.11 -20.17
C PHE A 390 12.87 -15.36 -20.21
N THR A 391 14.11 -15.20 -20.66
CA THR A 391 15.11 -16.26 -20.67
C THR A 391 16.37 -15.75 -20.02
N ILE A 392 16.83 -16.46 -18.99
CA ILE A 392 18.10 -16.17 -18.32
C ILE A 392 19.18 -17.00 -19.01
N SER A 393 20.08 -16.35 -19.72
CA SER A 393 21.24 -16.99 -20.37
C SER A 393 22.42 -17.13 -19.40
N ARG A 394 22.54 -16.22 -18.43
CA ARG A 394 23.61 -16.23 -17.44
C ARG A 394 23.10 -15.76 -16.08
N LEU A 395 23.42 -16.52 -15.04
CA LEU A 395 23.23 -16.13 -13.65
C LEU A 395 24.41 -16.68 -12.84
N VAL A 396 25.21 -15.78 -12.26
CA VAL A 396 26.29 -16.14 -11.33
C VAL A 396 26.04 -15.39 -10.04
N VAL A 397 25.94 -16.16 -8.96
CA VAL A 397 25.77 -15.65 -7.59
C VAL A 397 26.94 -16.11 -6.73
N ASP A 398 27.36 -15.27 -5.80
CA ASP A 398 28.42 -15.62 -4.85
C ASP A 398 27.90 -16.49 -3.68
N SER A 399 28.79 -16.89 -2.79
CA SER A 399 28.45 -17.70 -1.60
C SER A 399 27.57 -16.96 -0.59
N GLN A 400 27.43 -15.64 -0.71
CA GLN A 400 26.57 -14.78 0.10
C GLN A 400 25.22 -14.50 -0.58
N GLY A 401 25.01 -14.98 -1.81
CA GLY A 401 23.79 -14.79 -2.59
C GLY A 401 23.78 -13.50 -3.43
N ASN A 402 24.88 -12.75 -3.51
CA ASN A 402 24.94 -11.54 -4.33
C ASN A 402 25.11 -11.89 -5.81
N VAL A 403 24.42 -11.17 -6.69
CA VAL A 403 24.49 -11.36 -8.14
C VAL A 403 25.80 -10.75 -8.68
N GLN A 404 26.69 -11.60 -9.18
CA GLN A 404 27.93 -11.18 -9.84
C GLN A 404 27.75 -10.96 -11.34
N SER A 405 26.95 -11.80 -12.00
CA SER A 405 26.59 -11.58 -13.40
C SER A 405 25.17 -12.05 -13.68
N PHE A 406 24.47 -11.31 -14.51
CA PHE A 406 23.10 -11.59 -14.94
C PHE A 406 22.93 -11.22 -16.39
N GLU A 407 22.42 -12.14 -17.20
CA GLU A 407 22.04 -11.88 -18.58
C GLU A 407 20.66 -12.49 -18.85
N ALA A 408 19.77 -11.68 -19.40
CA ALA A 408 18.45 -12.14 -19.77
C ALA A 408 17.89 -11.42 -21.00
N THR A 409 17.06 -12.14 -21.75
CA THR A 409 16.13 -11.57 -22.73
C THR A 409 14.73 -11.59 -22.16
N PHE A 410 13.90 -10.62 -22.54
CA PHE A 410 12.52 -10.54 -22.08
C PHE A 410 11.58 -9.97 -23.15
N GLU A 411 10.31 -10.33 -22.99
CA GLU A 411 9.18 -9.76 -23.71
C GLU A 411 8.05 -9.55 -22.70
N GLN A 412 7.46 -8.36 -22.68
CA GLN A 412 6.28 -8.07 -21.88
C GLN A 412 5.19 -7.36 -22.68
N HIS A 413 3.96 -7.56 -22.24
CA HIS A 413 2.75 -6.90 -22.72
C HIS A 413 2.00 -6.35 -21.51
N CYS A 414 1.71 -5.05 -21.49
CA CYS A 414 0.92 -4.45 -20.42
C CYS A 414 -0.57 -4.65 -20.63
N GLU A 415 -1.29 -4.90 -19.53
CA GLU A 415 -2.75 -5.01 -19.41
C GLU A 415 -3.42 -6.17 -20.15
N GLN A 416 -2.91 -6.58 -21.31
CA GLN A 416 -3.50 -7.62 -22.15
C GLN A 416 -2.43 -8.48 -22.82
N PRO A 417 -2.65 -9.80 -23.04
CA PRO A 417 -1.68 -10.69 -23.68
C PRO A 417 -1.33 -10.29 -25.13
N THR A 418 -2.25 -9.60 -25.81
CA THR A 418 -2.09 -9.17 -27.21
C THR A 418 -1.71 -7.70 -27.35
N ALA A 419 -1.42 -7.00 -26.25
CA ALA A 419 -0.99 -5.62 -26.31
C ALA A 419 0.35 -5.49 -27.06
N PRO A 420 0.73 -4.29 -27.54
CA PRO A 420 2.04 -4.11 -28.15
C PRO A 420 3.17 -4.52 -27.19
N ALA A 421 4.17 -5.24 -27.72
CA ALA A 421 5.25 -5.81 -26.94
C ALA A 421 6.36 -4.80 -26.65
N LEU A 422 6.89 -4.85 -25.43
CA LEU A 422 8.24 -4.36 -25.10
C LEU A 422 9.18 -5.56 -25.04
N ARG A 423 10.20 -5.57 -25.89
CA ARG A 423 11.24 -6.60 -25.91
C ARG A 423 12.57 -6.01 -25.46
N GLY A 424 13.39 -6.78 -24.78
CA GLY A 424 14.71 -6.31 -24.40
C GLY A 424 15.72 -7.38 -24.08
N TYR A 425 16.96 -6.91 -23.94
CA TYR A 425 18.13 -7.64 -23.50
C TYR A 425 18.81 -6.84 -22.39
N VAL A 426 19.12 -7.51 -21.28
CA VAL A 426 19.90 -6.94 -20.18
C VAL A 426 21.14 -7.79 -19.94
N ARG A 427 22.27 -7.10 -19.76
CA ARG A 427 23.50 -7.69 -19.22
C ARG A 427 24.02 -6.83 -18.10
N PHE A 428 24.26 -7.48 -16.99
CA PHE A 428 24.88 -6.91 -15.80
C PHE A 428 26.07 -7.78 -15.39
N GLY A 429 27.19 -7.13 -15.06
CA GLY A 429 28.34 -7.71 -14.40
C GLY A 429 28.84 -6.76 -13.31
N SER A 430 28.99 -7.29 -12.09
CA SER A 430 29.55 -6.52 -10.96
C SER A 430 31.03 -6.16 -11.17
N ALA A 431 31.72 -6.87 -12.07
CA ALA A 431 33.10 -6.60 -12.49
C ALA A 431 33.24 -5.43 -13.49
N GLY A 432 32.32 -4.46 -13.44
CA GLY A 432 32.31 -3.25 -14.27
C GLY A 432 32.89 -2.00 -13.61
N SER A 433 33.31 -2.04 -12.34
CA SER A 433 33.89 -0.89 -11.65
C SER A 433 35.29 -1.11 -11.07
N SER A 434 36.02 -2.17 -11.46
CA SER A 434 37.47 -2.26 -11.18
C SER A 434 38.22 -3.25 -12.12
N GLN A 435 39.08 -2.72 -12.97
CA GLN A 435 40.48 -3.17 -13.09
C GLN A 435 40.87 -4.61 -13.52
N GLN A 436 40.00 -5.50 -14.03
CA GLN A 436 40.47 -6.84 -14.47
C GLN A 436 40.82 -7.00 -15.96
N ALA A 437 40.44 -6.06 -16.83
CA ALA A 437 40.92 -6.07 -18.23
C ALA A 437 42.34 -5.47 -18.41
N GLN A 438 42.89 -4.78 -17.41
CA GLN A 438 44.25 -4.19 -17.45
C GLN A 438 45.34 -5.06 -16.82
N LEU A 439 44.99 -6.13 -16.10
CA LEU A 439 45.97 -7.03 -15.48
C LEU A 439 46.35 -8.22 -16.37
N GLN A 440 45.58 -8.52 -17.43
CA GLN A 440 45.97 -9.53 -18.43
C GLN A 440 46.76 -8.94 -19.61
N SER A 441 46.86 -7.61 -19.74
CA SER A 441 47.72 -6.94 -20.74
C SER A 441 49.09 -6.49 -20.19
N ARG A 442 49.36 -6.71 -18.89
CA ARG A 442 50.67 -6.48 -18.25
C ARG A 442 51.22 -7.78 -17.69
N SER A 443 51.45 -8.78 -18.55
CA SER A 443 52.43 -9.82 -18.26
C SER A 443 53.69 -9.51 -19.08
N PRO A 444 54.86 -9.25 -18.47
CA PRO A 444 56.09 -8.96 -19.19
C PRO A 444 56.53 -10.17 -20.00
N GLY A 445 56.93 -9.91 -21.25
CA GLY A 445 57.62 -10.87 -22.10
C GLY A 445 58.92 -11.37 -21.44
N HIS A 446 59.26 -12.59 -21.81
CA HIS A 446 60.48 -13.31 -21.42
C HIS A 446 61.75 -12.45 -21.49
N ALA A 447 62.56 -12.55 -20.44
CA ALA A 447 64.00 -12.39 -20.56
C ALA A 447 64.61 -13.79 -20.77
N ALA A 448 65.21 -14.00 -21.93
CA ALA A 448 66.28 -14.96 -22.18
C ALA A 448 67.44 -14.16 -22.78
#